data_AF-A0A6N7HUZ6-F1
#
_entry.id   AF-A0A6N7HUZ6-F1
#
_cell.length_a   1.000
_cell.length_b   1.000
_cell.length_c   1.000
_cell.angle_alpha   90.00
_cell.angle_beta   90.00
_cell.angle_gamma   90.00
#
_symmetry.space_group_name_H-M   'P 1'
#
loop_
_entity.id
_entity.type
_entity.pdbx_description
1 polymer ?
#
loop_
_entity_poly.entity_id
_entity_poly.type
_entity_poly.pdbx_seq_one_letter_code
_entity_poly.pdbx_strand_id
1 'polypeptide(L)'
;MAACVAVVAYFVAEHPSAGDVLRPVPVMLLAVVLAFGARLALVPPPWLGGDRLARGIGVGTALVLGIGFVLASRLPGDDAGGMASYLIFATIPIFFVGAAVAAAVGRSFHTGVRAATWTALLGTAWVFVLWLLESVRWYRDGLGLLLDAAGGLPIGVNLSDAIIWTLAWLPVWGLPIGVLGAAAGAAVRRRVSAPVA
;
A
#
# COMPACT_ATOMS: atom_id res chain seq x y z
N MET A 1 -3.49 6.56 10.32
CA MET A 1 -3.13 5.93 11.61
C MET A 1 -4.33 5.78 12.53
N ALA A 2 -5.01 6.87 12.94
CA ALA A 2 -6.25 6.74 13.72
C ALA A 2 -7.30 5.83 13.05
N ALA A 3 -7.49 5.96 11.73
CA ALA A 3 -8.35 5.06 10.96
C ALA A 3 -7.90 3.58 11.01
N CYS A 4 -6.59 3.30 10.90
CA CYS A 4 -6.06 1.94 10.99
C CYS A 4 -6.32 1.34 12.39
N VAL A 5 -6.09 2.12 13.46
CA VAL A 5 -6.38 1.70 14.83
C VAL A 5 -7.88 1.43 15.02
N ALA A 6 -8.73 2.33 14.54
CA ALA A 6 -10.19 2.19 14.66
C ALA A 6 -10.71 0.96 13.91
N VAL A 7 -10.19 0.68 12.71
CA VAL A 7 -10.61 -0.48 11.90
C VAL A 7 -10.10 -1.78 12.50
N VAL A 8 -8.88 -1.81 13.05
CA VAL A 8 -8.39 -2.98 13.79
C VAL A 8 -9.23 -3.23 15.04
N ALA A 9 -9.53 -2.17 15.81
CA ALA A 9 -10.38 -2.28 16.99
C ALA A 9 -11.78 -2.77 16.64
N TYR A 10 -12.37 -2.24 15.57
CA TYR A 10 -13.64 -2.71 15.01
C TYR A 10 -13.57 -4.20 14.64
N PHE A 11 -12.55 -4.60 13.89
CA PHE A 11 -12.38 -5.97 13.42
C PHE A 11 -12.24 -6.97 14.59
N VAL A 12 -11.43 -6.62 15.59
CA VAL A 12 -11.24 -7.45 16.80
C VAL A 12 -12.49 -7.47 17.67
N ALA A 13 -13.22 -6.35 17.77
CA ALA A 13 -14.49 -6.31 18.51
C ALA A 13 -15.57 -7.17 17.85
N GLU A 14 -15.62 -7.17 16.51
CA GLU A 14 -16.56 -8.01 15.76
C GLU A 14 -16.16 -9.49 15.77
N HIS A 15 -14.85 -9.76 15.79
CA HIS A 15 -14.30 -11.12 15.76
C HIS A 15 -13.26 -11.32 16.87
N PRO A 16 -13.69 -11.56 18.12
CA PRO A 16 -12.78 -11.68 19.26
C PRO A 16 -11.73 -12.79 19.09
N SER A 17 -12.08 -13.89 18.42
CA SER A 17 -11.18 -15.01 18.13
C SER A 17 -10.05 -14.66 17.14
N ALA A 18 -10.10 -13.51 16.49
CA ALA A 18 -9.01 -13.06 15.62
C ALA A 18 -7.71 -12.85 16.39
N GLY A 19 -7.80 -12.49 17.68
CA GLY A 19 -6.65 -12.35 18.57
C GLY A 19 -5.89 -13.67 18.78
N ASP A 20 -6.60 -14.81 18.78
CA ASP A 20 -6.00 -16.13 19.04
C ASP A 20 -5.15 -16.63 17.86
N VAL A 21 -5.40 -16.10 16.66
CA VAL A 21 -4.74 -16.49 15.41
C VAL A 21 -3.53 -15.59 15.09
N LEU A 22 -3.46 -14.42 15.72
CA LEU A 22 -2.41 -13.43 15.51
C LEU A 22 -1.08 -13.91 16.10
N ARG A 23 -0.15 -14.27 15.21
CA ARG A 23 1.22 -14.60 15.62
C ARG A 23 1.95 -13.35 16.16
N PRO A 24 3.01 -13.52 16.98
CA PRO A 24 3.75 -12.40 17.55
C PRO A 24 4.33 -11.43 16.51
N VAL A 25 4.81 -11.95 15.38
CA VAL A 25 5.49 -11.14 14.35
C VAL A 25 4.54 -10.12 13.69
N PRO A 26 3.35 -10.50 13.16
CA PRO A 26 2.37 -9.52 12.67
C PRO A 26 1.96 -8.48 13.70
N VAL A 27 1.77 -8.85 14.97
CA VAL A 27 1.44 -7.89 16.04
C VAL A 27 2.54 -6.85 16.21
N MET A 28 3.80 -7.30 16.28
CA MET A 28 4.95 -6.39 16.37
C MET A 28 5.05 -5.48 15.15
N LEU A 29 4.87 -6.02 13.94
CA LEU A 29 4.88 -5.23 12.70
C LEU A 29 3.79 -4.16 12.72
N LEU A 30 2.55 -4.52 13.07
CA LEU A 30 1.45 -3.58 13.18
C LEU A 30 1.77 -2.46 14.19
N ALA A 31 2.25 -2.82 15.38
CA ALA A 31 2.61 -1.85 16.41
C ALA A 31 3.72 -0.89 15.95
N VAL A 32 4.78 -1.41 15.34
CA VAL A 32 5.91 -0.62 14.82
C VAL A 32 5.44 0.33 13.71
N VAL A 33 4.63 -0.15 12.77
CA VAL A 33 4.13 0.67 11.65
C VAL A 33 3.17 1.75 12.14
N LEU A 34 2.28 1.44 13.09
CA LEU A 34 1.39 2.43 13.69
C LEU A 34 2.17 3.50 14.48
N ALA A 35 3.16 3.08 15.29
CA ALA A 35 4.01 4.00 16.05
C ALA A 35 4.85 4.89 15.13
N PHE A 36 5.50 4.30 14.13
CA PHE A 36 6.29 5.02 13.14
C PHE A 36 5.41 5.97 12.31
N GLY A 37 4.26 5.51 11.83
CA GLY A 37 3.29 6.32 11.10
C GLY A 37 2.76 7.49 11.93
N ALA A 38 2.47 7.27 13.21
CA ALA A 38 2.07 8.33 14.14
C ALA A 38 3.21 9.34 14.34
N ARG A 39 4.45 8.87 14.51
CA ARG A 39 5.63 9.73 14.64
C ARG A 39 5.88 10.58 13.39
N LEU A 40 5.66 10.03 12.20
CA LEU A 40 5.76 10.76 10.94
C LEU A 40 4.64 11.80 10.78
N ALA A 41 3.43 11.49 11.25
CA ALA A 41 2.31 12.43 11.20
C ALA A 41 2.51 13.63 12.14
N LEU A 42 3.04 13.38 13.35
CA LEU A 42 3.25 14.42 14.36
C LEU A 42 4.47 15.29 14.06
N VAL A 43 5.56 14.68 13.59
CA VAL A 43 6.82 15.38 13.34
C VAL A 43 7.39 14.87 12.02
N PRO A 44 6.88 15.39 10.89
CA PRO A 44 7.30 14.95 9.57
C PRO A 44 8.76 15.33 9.34
N PRO A 45 9.59 14.42 8.78
CA PRO A 45 10.96 14.74 8.44
C PRO A 45 11.01 15.93 7.45
N PRO A 46 11.97 16.85 7.59
CA PRO A 46 12.05 18.04 6.74
C PRO A 46 12.23 17.68 5.26
N TRP A 47 12.88 16.55 4.96
CA TRP A 47 13.03 16.03 3.60
C TRP A 47 11.73 15.51 2.99
N LEU A 48 10.69 15.22 3.78
CA LEU A 48 9.40 14.71 3.31
C LEU A 48 8.36 15.83 3.11
N GLY A 49 8.49 16.95 3.84
CA GLY A 49 7.49 18.02 3.88
C GLY A 49 7.62 19.14 2.83
N GLY A 50 8.79 19.30 2.20
CA GLY A 50 9.07 20.48 1.36
C GLY A 50 8.50 20.46 -0.07
N ASP A 51 8.09 19.29 -0.60
CA ASP A 51 7.74 19.12 -2.01
C ASP A 51 6.25 18.77 -2.18
N ARG A 52 5.42 19.80 -2.44
CA ARG A 52 3.97 19.65 -2.64
C ARG A 52 3.63 18.77 -3.84
N LEU A 53 4.45 18.79 -4.89
CA LEU A 53 4.25 17.98 -6.09
C LEU A 53 4.48 16.51 -5.78
N ALA A 54 5.61 16.18 -5.13
CA ALA A 54 5.90 14.81 -4.70
C ALA A 54 4.77 14.25 -3.82
N ARG A 55 4.30 15.06 -2.86
CA ARG A 55 3.19 14.67 -1.98
C ARG A 55 1.90 14.47 -2.75
N GLY A 56 1.52 15.40 -3.64
CA GLY A 56 0.29 15.31 -4.43
C GLY A 56 0.25 14.07 -5.32
N ILE A 57 1.35 13.80 -6.04
CA ILE A 57 1.44 12.60 -6.87
C ILE A 57 1.42 11.34 -6.01
N GLY A 58 2.21 11.29 -4.93
CA GLY A 58 2.23 10.13 -4.04
C GLY A 58 0.87 9.81 -3.41
N VAL A 59 0.10 10.84 -3.00
CA VAL A 59 -1.29 10.69 -2.54
C VAL A 59 -2.17 10.13 -3.66
N GLY A 60 -2.10 10.71 -4.85
CA GLY A 60 -2.88 10.23 -6.00
C GLY A 60 -2.58 8.78 -6.35
N THR A 61 -1.31 8.40 -6.37
CA THR A 61 -0.87 7.02 -6.61
C THR A 61 -1.35 6.06 -5.52
N ALA A 62 -1.32 6.47 -4.24
CA ALA A 62 -1.89 5.67 -3.15
C ALA A 62 -3.41 5.47 -3.28
N LEU A 63 -4.14 6.49 -3.74
CA LEU A 63 -5.57 6.37 -4.02
C LEU A 63 -5.84 5.38 -5.16
N VAL A 64 -5.07 5.47 -6.25
CA VAL A 64 -5.18 4.53 -7.38
C VAL A 64 -4.95 3.08 -6.91
N LEU A 65 -3.96 2.87 -6.04
CA LEU A 65 -3.69 1.55 -5.45
C LEU A 65 -4.88 1.04 -4.62
N GLY A 66 -5.48 1.88 -3.77
CA GLY A 66 -6.63 1.47 -2.96
C GLY A 66 -7.91 1.25 -3.77
N ILE A 67 -8.19 2.11 -4.74
CA ILE A 67 -9.36 1.97 -5.63
C ILE A 67 -9.22 0.68 -6.45
N GLY A 68 -8.05 0.45 -7.05
CA GLY A 68 -7.79 -0.77 -7.80
C GLY A 68 -7.88 -2.01 -6.91
N PHE A 69 -7.45 -1.95 -5.65
CA PHE A 69 -7.60 -3.04 -4.70
C PHE A 69 -9.07 -3.40 -4.46
N VAL A 70 -9.93 -2.40 -4.19
CA VAL A 70 -11.37 -2.62 -3.97
C VAL A 70 -12.08 -3.12 -5.24
N LEU A 71 -11.68 -2.61 -6.40
CA LEU A 71 -12.22 -3.10 -7.67
C LEU A 71 -11.82 -4.56 -7.88
N ALA A 72 -10.55 -4.90 -7.69
CA ALA A 72 -10.08 -6.27 -7.77
C ALA A 72 -10.86 -7.17 -6.80
N SER A 73 -11.06 -6.73 -5.55
CA SER A 73 -11.81 -7.47 -4.51
C SER A 73 -13.31 -7.62 -4.77
N ARG A 74 -13.83 -7.08 -5.87
CA ARG A 74 -15.26 -7.12 -6.21
C ARG A 74 -15.52 -7.70 -7.59
N LEU A 75 -14.49 -7.88 -8.40
CA LEU A 75 -14.62 -8.53 -9.69
C LEU A 75 -14.75 -10.05 -9.47
N PRO A 76 -15.68 -10.72 -10.16
CA PRO A 76 -15.72 -12.17 -10.19
C PRO A 76 -14.38 -12.68 -10.75
N GLY A 77 -13.61 -13.38 -9.93
CA GLY A 77 -12.41 -14.09 -10.38
C GLY A 77 -12.75 -15.54 -10.63
N ASP A 78 -12.45 -16.05 -11.83
CA ASP A 78 -12.56 -17.48 -12.14
C ASP A 78 -11.54 -18.32 -11.37
N ASP A 79 -10.47 -17.68 -10.86
CA ASP A 79 -9.45 -18.32 -10.04
C ASP A 79 -9.17 -17.53 -8.75
N ALA A 80 -9.11 -18.27 -7.66
CA ALA A 80 -8.85 -17.89 -6.29
C ALA A 80 -7.48 -17.21 -6.03
N GLY A 81 -6.84 -16.59 -7.02
CA GLY A 81 -5.55 -15.88 -6.88
C GLY A 81 -5.65 -14.35 -6.93
N GLY A 82 -6.87 -13.79 -7.00
CA GLY A 82 -7.12 -12.42 -7.43
C GLY A 82 -6.40 -11.32 -6.64
N MET A 83 -6.42 -11.39 -5.30
CA MET A 83 -5.90 -10.29 -4.47
C MET A 83 -4.38 -10.35 -4.33
N ALA A 84 -3.83 -11.56 -4.15
CA ALA A 84 -2.38 -11.76 -4.20
C ALA A 84 -1.81 -11.25 -5.54
N SER A 85 -2.46 -11.62 -6.65
CA SER A 85 -2.04 -11.17 -7.99
C SER A 85 -2.11 -9.66 -8.14
N TYR A 86 -3.18 -9.01 -7.64
CA TYR A 86 -3.27 -7.55 -7.66
C TYR A 86 -2.10 -6.90 -6.91
N LEU A 87 -1.82 -7.33 -5.67
CA LEU A 87 -0.73 -6.75 -4.88
C LEU A 87 0.65 -7.01 -5.48
N ILE A 88 0.86 -8.13 -6.15
CA ILE A 88 2.14 -8.44 -6.80
C ILE A 88 2.29 -7.63 -8.09
N PHE A 89 1.30 -7.71 -8.98
CA PHE A 89 1.44 -7.21 -10.35
C PHE A 89 1.01 -5.77 -10.53
N ALA A 90 -0.04 -5.29 -9.85
CA ALA A 90 -0.51 -3.90 -10.01
C ALA A 90 0.41 -2.89 -9.28
N THR A 91 1.02 -3.31 -8.17
CA THR A 91 1.98 -2.48 -7.42
C THR A 91 3.15 -2.03 -8.30
N ILE A 92 3.62 -2.90 -9.22
CA ILE A 92 4.76 -2.61 -10.10
C ILE A 92 4.52 -1.36 -10.97
N PRO A 93 3.54 -1.34 -11.89
CA PRO A 93 3.29 -0.18 -12.73
C PRO A 93 2.84 1.03 -11.92
N ILE A 94 2.07 0.86 -10.84
CA ILE A 94 1.56 1.98 -10.04
C ILE A 94 2.72 2.76 -9.39
N PHE A 95 3.63 2.07 -8.70
CA PHE A 95 4.80 2.71 -8.08
C PHE A 95 5.77 3.26 -9.12
N PHE A 96 6.04 2.48 -10.17
CA PHE A 96 6.97 2.89 -11.22
C PHE A 96 6.49 4.16 -11.93
N VAL A 97 5.24 4.16 -12.42
CA VAL A 97 4.66 5.28 -13.18
C VAL A 97 4.51 6.50 -12.29
N GLY A 98 3.97 6.35 -11.07
CA GLY A 98 3.82 7.47 -10.14
C GLY A 98 5.15 8.17 -9.85
N ALA A 99 6.20 7.41 -9.56
CA ALA A 99 7.52 7.95 -9.30
C ALA A 99 8.19 8.54 -10.55
N ALA A 100 8.03 7.90 -11.71
CA ALA A 100 8.56 8.39 -12.97
C ALA A 100 7.92 9.73 -13.38
N VAL A 101 6.61 9.85 -13.26
CA VAL A 101 5.87 11.09 -13.52
C VAL A 101 6.33 12.19 -12.56
N ALA A 102 6.43 11.89 -11.27
CA ALA A 102 6.92 12.85 -10.29
C ALA A 102 8.35 13.33 -10.58
N ALA A 103 9.26 12.43 -10.93
CA ALA A 103 10.63 12.79 -11.28
C ALA A 103 10.71 13.63 -12.57
N ALA A 104 9.92 13.28 -13.59
CA ALA A 104 9.89 13.99 -14.86
C ALA A 104 9.32 15.41 -14.71
N VAL A 105 8.19 15.57 -14.00
CA VAL A 105 7.52 16.86 -13.79
C VAL A 105 8.32 17.73 -12.80
N GLY A 106 8.80 17.14 -11.71
CA GLY A 106 9.63 17.83 -10.72
C GLY A 106 11.06 18.10 -11.17
N ARG A 107 11.47 17.53 -12.31
CA ARG A 107 12.84 17.62 -12.86
C ARG A 107 13.91 17.14 -11.87
N SER A 108 13.57 16.21 -10.99
CA SER A 108 14.44 15.75 -9.91
C SER A 108 14.16 14.30 -9.55
N PHE A 109 15.22 13.49 -9.51
CA PHE A 109 15.16 12.13 -8.99
C PHE A 109 14.62 12.10 -7.55
N HIS A 110 15.03 13.05 -6.72
CA HIS A 110 14.56 13.14 -5.33
C HIS A 110 13.06 13.38 -5.23
N THR A 111 12.46 14.16 -6.15
CA THR A 111 11.00 14.34 -6.20
C THR A 111 10.29 13.02 -6.48
N GLY A 112 10.83 12.19 -7.39
CA GLY A 112 10.30 10.86 -7.65
C GLY A 112 10.40 9.91 -6.45
N VAL A 113 11.55 9.86 -5.78
CA VAL A 113 11.74 9.03 -4.56
C VAL A 113 10.82 9.49 -3.43
N ARG A 114 10.65 10.80 -3.25
CA ARG A 114 9.69 11.36 -2.27
C ARG A 114 8.25 10.97 -2.61
N ALA A 115 7.86 11.02 -3.89
CA ALA A 115 6.54 10.57 -4.32
C ALA A 115 6.33 9.08 -4.01
N ALA A 116 7.29 8.21 -4.35
CA ALA A 116 7.24 6.79 -4.02
C ALA A 116 7.14 6.54 -2.50
N THR A 117 7.84 7.34 -1.70
CA THR A 117 7.77 7.27 -0.23
C THR A 117 6.38 7.65 0.27
N TRP A 118 5.79 8.73 -0.25
CA TRP A 118 4.40 9.11 0.06
C TRP A 118 3.40 8.03 -0.37
N THR A 119 3.57 7.45 -1.56
CA THR A 119 2.76 6.33 -2.04
C THR A 119 2.86 5.14 -1.11
N ALA A 120 4.06 4.74 -0.68
CA ALA A 120 4.25 3.62 0.26
C ALA A 120 3.56 3.90 1.60
N LEU A 121 3.83 5.06 2.22
CA LEU A 121 3.28 5.40 3.54
C LEU A 121 1.74 5.43 3.54
N LEU A 122 1.15 6.09 2.53
CA LEU A 122 -0.31 6.23 2.45
C LEU A 122 -0.97 4.98 1.88
N GLY A 123 -0.39 4.40 0.83
CA GLY A 123 -0.89 3.20 0.17
C GLY A 123 -0.94 2.01 1.10
N THR A 124 0.13 1.77 1.88
CA THR A 124 0.15 0.73 2.91
C THR A 124 -0.98 0.89 3.93
N ALA A 125 -1.14 2.09 4.50
CA ALA A 125 -2.17 2.34 5.49
C ALA A 125 -3.59 2.25 4.90
N TRP A 126 -3.76 2.71 3.67
CA TRP A 126 -5.04 2.75 2.97
C TRP A 126 -5.48 1.36 2.53
N VAL A 127 -4.61 0.60 1.86
CA VAL A 127 -4.88 -0.78 1.44
C VAL A 127 -5.08 -1.68 2.65
N PHE A 128 -4.34 -1.49 3.74
CA PHE A 128 -4.56 -2.22 5.00
C PHE A 128 -6.00 -2.08 5.52
N VAL A 129 -6.51 -0.85 5.58
CA VAL A 129 -7.89 -0.57 6.02
C VAL A 129 -8.90 -1.22 5.06
N LEU A 130 -8.70 -1.03 3.75
CA LEU A 130 -9.61 -1.57 2.74
C LEU A 130 -9.62 -3.10 2.74
N TRP A 131 -8.47 -3.73 2.96
CA TRP A 131 -8.36 -5.18 3.12
C TRP A 131 -9.23 -5.68 4.25
N LEU A 132 -9.14 -5.09 5.45
CA LEU A 132 -9.92 -5.55 6.59
C LEU A 132 -11.42 -5.40 6.33
N LEU A 133 -11.85 -4.26 5.79
CA LEU A 133 -13.26 -4.03 5.45
C LEU A 133 -13.78 -5.01 4.39
N GLU A 134 -13.03 -5.20 3.31
CA GLU A 134 -13.42 -6.14 2.25
C GLU A 134 -13.35 -7.59 2.74
N SER A 135 -12.41 -7.94 3.63
CA SER A 135 -12.29 -9.30 4.16
C SER A 135 -13.48 -9.69 5.04
N VAL A 136 -14.01 -8.76 5.84
CA VAL A 136 -15.23 -9.01 6.65
C VAL A 136 -16.42 -9.26 5.72
N ARG A 137 -16.58 -8.44 4.69
CA ARG A 137 -17.63 -8.63 3.68
C ARG A 137 -17.48 -9.99 2.99
N TRP A 138 -16.30 -10.28 2.45
CA TRP A 138 -15.97 -11.50 1.72
C TRP A 138 -16.21 -12.76 2.56
N TYR A 139 -15.83 -12.72 3.84
CA TYR A 139 -16.03 -13.82 4.77
C TYR A 139 -17.51 -14.04 5.11
N ARG A 140 -18.29 -12.96 5.29
CA ARG A 140 -19.74 -13.03 5.48
C ARG A 140 -20.47 -13.59 4.25
N ASP A 141 -19.95 -13.31 3.06
CA ASP A 141 -20.45 -13.85 1.79
C ASP A 141 -20.07 -15.34 1.59
N GLY A 142 -19.35 -15.95 2.55
CA GLY A 142 -18.96 -17.37 2.50
C GLY A 142 -17.79 -17.67 1.57
N LEU A 143 -17.06 -16.65 1.12
CA LEU A 143 -16.01 -16.75 0.10
C LEU A 143 -14.61 -17.05 0.67
N GLY A 144 -14.50 -17.29 1.99
CA GLY A 144 -13.24 -17.64 2.65
C GLY A 144 -12.31 -16.45 2.91
N LEU A 145 -11.00 -16.68 2.85
CA LEU A 145 -9.98 -15.64 3.00
C LEU A 145 -9.91 -14.74 1.77
N LEU A 146 -9.62 -13.45 1.98
CA LEU A 146 -9.57 -12.47 0.90
C LEU A 146 -8.35 -12.66 -0.02
N LEU A 147 -7.24 -13.18 0.53
CA LEU A 147 -5.99 -13.34 -0.22
C LEU A 147 -6.15 -14.31 -1.40
N ASP A 148 -6.73 -15.48 -1.11
CA ASP A 148 -6.69 -16.67 -1.95
C ASP A 148 -7.99 -17.50 -1.94
N ALA A 149 -9.10 -16.92 -1.45
CA ALA A 149 -10.38 -17.59 -1.27
C ALA A 149 -10.34 -18.90 -0.45
N ALA A 150 -9.29 -19.12 0.36
CA ALA A 150 -9.17 -20.33 1.16
C ALA A 150 -10.32 -20.43 2.17
N GLY A 151 -11.10 -21.50 2.07
CA GLY A 151 -12.22 -21.80 2.97
C GLY A 151 -11.80 -22.51 4.25
N GLY A 152 -12.69 -22.52 5.25
CA GLY A 152 -12.51 -23.29 6.50
C GLY A 152 -11.47 -22.73 7.48
N LEU A 153 -10.84 -21.61 7.16
CA LEU A 153 -9.89 -20.93 8.03
C LEU A 153 -10.58 -19.84 8.87
N PRO A 154 -10.10 -19.57 10.10
CA PRO A 154 -10.63 -18.49 10.92
C PRO A 154 -10.43 -17.13 10.24
N ILE A 155 -11.41 -16.22 10.39
CA ILE A 155 -11.33 -14.87 9.83
C ILE A 155 -10.09 -14.08 10.30
N GLY A 156 -9.54 -14.40 11.48
CA GLY A 156 -8.30 -13.81 11.99
C GLY A 156 -7.07 -13.97 11.09
N VAL A 157 -7.06 -14.97 10.20
CA VAL A 157 -5.99 -15.12 9.20
C VAL A 157 -5.96 -13.91 8.24
N ASN A 158 -7.11 -13.33 7.88
CA ASN A 158 -7.17 -12.12 7.05
C ASN A 158 -6.45 -10.93 7.68
N LEU A 159 -6.44 -10.83 9.01
CA LEU A 159 -5.70 -9.76 9.71
C LEU A 159 -4.19 -9.98 9.61
N SER A 160 -3.73 -11.23 9.75
CA SER A 160 -2.32 -11.58 9.51
C SER A 160 -1.92 -11.30 8.06
N ASP A 161 -2.74 -11.69 7.09
CA ASP A 161 -2.48 -11.45 5.67
C ASP A 161 -2.45 -9.96 5.35
N ALA A 162 -3.42 -9.19 5.84
CA ALA A 162 -3.43 -7.74 5.69
C ALA A 162 -2.13 -7.12 6.21
N ILE A 163 -1.66 -7.53 7.39
CA ILE A 163 -0.40 -7.03 7.96
C ILE A 163 0.79 -7.36 7.05
N ILE A 164 0.95 -8.64 6.69
CA ILE A 164 2.11 -9.10 5.91
C ILE A 164 2.12 -8.44 4.54
N TRP A 165 1.01 -8.51 3.81
CA TRP A 165 0.94 -8.08 2.43
C TRP A 165 0.89 -6.56 2.25
N THR A 166 0.31 -5.82 3.19
CA THR A 166 0.17 -4.37 3.06
C THR A 166 1.22 -3.59 3.85
N LEU A 167 1.58 -4.05 5.06
CA LEU A 167 2.49 -3.31 5.94
C LEU A 167 3.96 -3.69 5.75
N ALA A 168 4.25 -4.92 5.28
CA ALA A 168 5.62 -5.36 5.01
C ALA A 168 5.90 -5.48 3.50
N TRP A 169 5.10 -6.25 2.77
CA TRP A 169 5.37 -6.53 1.36
C TRP A 169 5.27 -5.28 0.47
N LEU A 170 4.16 -4.54 0.51
CA LEU A 170 3.97 -3.32 -0.29
C LEU A 170 5.15 -2.32 -0.19
N PRO A 171 5.65 -1.92 1.00
CA PRO A 171 6.76 -0.97 1.06
C PRO A 171 8.09 -1.62 0.65
N VAL A 172 8.36 -2.87 1.03
CA VAL A 172 9.59 -3.59 0.65
C VAL A 172 9.69 -3.75 -0.87
N TRP A 173 8.58 -4.01 -1.54
CA TRP A 173 8.52 -4.23 -2.98
C TRP A 173 8.34 -2.93 -3.76
N GLY A 174 7.42 -2.08 -3.33
CA GLY A 174 7.03 -0.85 -4.02
C GLY A 174 8.12 0.23 -4.01
N LEU A 175 8.88 0.38 -2.91
CA LEU A 175 9.91 1.42 -2.83
C LEU A 175 11.06 1.22 -3.83
N PRO A 176 11.70 0.03 -3.96
CA PRO A 176 12.70 -0.21 -5.00
C PRO A 176 12.16 0.07 -6.41
N ILE A 177 10.93 -0.33 -6.70
CA ILE A 177 10.29 -0.09 -8.00
C ILE A 177 10.08 1.41 -8.24
N GLY A 178 9.62 2.13 -7.22
CA GLY A 178 9.48 3.58 -7.28
C GLY A 178 10.83 4.28 -7.50
N VAL A 179 11.91 3.77 -6.91
CA VAL A 179 13.27 4.27 -7.16
C VAL A 179 13.68 4.08 -8.63
N LEU A 180 13.40 2.91 -9.22
CA LEU A 180 13.64 2.67 -10.65
C LEU A 180 12.81 3.60 -11.53
N GLY A 181 11.53 3.80 -11.20
CA GLY A 181 10.65 4.75 -11.87
C GLY A 181 11.19 6.18 -11.82
N ALA A 182 11.61 6.63 -10.63
CA ALA A 182 12.21 7.95 -10.45
C ALA A 182 13.48 8.15 -11.29
N ALA A 183 14.35 7.14 -11.37
CA ALA A 183 15.55 7.16 -12.20
C ALA A 183 15.19 7.28 -13.68
N ALA A 184 14.23 6.48 -14.15
CA ALA A 184 13.74 6.52 -15.53
C ALA A 184 13.14 7.89 -15.88
N GLY A 185 12.26 8.43 -15.04
CA GLY A 185 11.62 9.74 -15.25
C GLY A 185 12.63 10.89 -15.31
N ALA A 186 13.63 10.88 -14.43
CA ALA A 186 14.71 11.86 -14.46
C ALA A 186 15.57 11.75 -15.73
N ALA A 187 15.88 10.52 -16.18
CA ALA A 187 16.68 10.28 -17.37
C ALA A 187 15.97 10.73 -18.66
N VAL A 188 14.67 10.43 -18.80
CA VAL A 188 13.85 10.86 -19.95
C VAL A 188 13.88 12.39 -20.07
N ARG A 189 13.69 13.11 -18.96
CA ARG A 189 13.69 14.57 -19.00
C ARG A 189 15.05 15.15 -19.39
N ARG A 190 16.16 14.57 -18.91
CA ARG A 190 17.51 14.99 -19.30
C ARG A 190 17.73 14.86 -20.81
N ARG A 191 17.27 13.76 -21.42
CA ARG A 191 17.35 13.55 -22.87
C ARG A 191 16.52 14.58 -23.64
N VAL A 192 15.28 14.85 -23.21
CA VAL A 192 14.41 15.86 -23.85
C VAL A 192 14.97 17.28 -23.73
N SER A 193 15.77 17.57 -22.70
CA SER A 193 16.34 18.90 -22.46
C SER A 193 17.74 19.07 -23.06
N ALA A 194 18.33 18.02 -23.64
CA ALA A 194 19.63 18.12 -24.29
C ALA A 194 19.44 18.77 -25.68
N PRO A 195 20.18 19.84 -26.01
CA PRO A 195 20.14 20.39 -27.36
C PRO A 195 20.62 19.34 -28.36
N VAL A 196 19.92 19.21 -29.49
CA VAL A 196 20.37 18.41 -30.63
C VAL A 196 21.64 19.09 -31.15
N ALA A 197 22.77 18.43 -30.96
CA ALA A 197 24.06 18.85 -31.48
C ALA A 197 24.15 18.60 -32.98
#